data_AF-A0A2D4RU87-F1
#
_entry.id   AF-A0A2D4RU87-F1
#
_cell.length_a   1.000
_cell.length_b   1.000
_cell.length_c   1.000
_cell.angle_alpha   90.00
_cell.angle_beta   90.00
_cell.angle_gamma   90.00
#
_symmetry.space_group_name_H-M   'P 1'
#
loop_
_entity.id
_entity.type
_entity.pdbx_description
1 polymer ?
#
loop_
_entity_poly.entity_id
_entity_poly.type
_entity_poly.pdbx_seq_one_letter_code
_entity_poly.pdbx_strand_id
1 'polypeptide(L)'
;MRGGELLNLKWSEVEEKRIKIVSTDTWQVKSRRDAWVPISPKLQEEINRWNRERETWVLDKGDGKRHWAHLNELTASMRFIQTQCDCRGPKPLHGFRAGVATELLR
;
A
#
# COMPACT_ATOMS: atom_id res chain seq x y z
N MET A 1 1.29 -6.75 3.79
CA MET A 1 0.96 -5.35 4.10
C MET A 1 -0.55 -5.17 4.30
N ARG A 2 -0.98 -4.26 5.17
CA ARG A 2 -2.35 -3.85 5.49
C ARG A 2 -2.64 -2.50 4.85
N GLY A 3 -3.91 -2.19 4.58
CA GLY A 3 -4.27 -0.89 3.97
C GLY A 3 -3.86 0.32 4.80
N GLY A 4 -3.88 0.24 6.14
CA GLY A 4 -3.38 1.32 6.99
C GLY A 4 -1.87 1.52 6.90
N GLU A 5 -1.10 0.46 6.65
CA GLU A 5 0.36 0.56 6.41
C GLU A 5 0.60 1.24 5.06
N LEU A 6 -0.12 0.85 4.01
CA LEU A 6 -0.03 1.47 2.69
C LEU A 6 -0.44 2.95 2.71
N LEU A 7 -1.52 3.30 3.41
CA LEU A 7 -2.01 4.67 3.54
C LEU A 7 -0.98 5.62 4.18
N ASN A 8 -0.10 5.08 5.03
CA ASN A 8 0.90 5.86 5.75
C ASN A 8 2.33 5.63 5.26
N LEU A 9 2.50 4.88 4.18
CA LEU A 9 3.82 4.57 3.61
C LEU A 9 4.40 5.80 2.91
N LYS A 10 5.58 6.23 3.32
CA LYS A 10 6.35 7.29 2.65
C LYS A 10 7.41 6.69 1.74
N TRP A 11 7.85 7.49 0.78
CA TRP A 11 8.95 7.11 -0.11
C TRP A 11 10.27 6.85 0.64
N SER A 12 10.49 7.49 1.78
CA SER A 12 11.65 7.25 2.66
C SER A 12 11.73 5.84 3.23
N GLU A 13 10.64 5.09 3.24
CA GLU A 13 10.59 3.70 3.73
C GLU A 13 10.61 2.66 2.60
N VAL A 14 10.66 3.10 1.35
CA VAL A 14 10.74 2.23 0.18
C VAL A 14 12.20 2.14 -0.28
N GLU A 15 12.79 0.97 -0.09
CA GLU A 15 14.13 0.66 -0.58
C GLU A 15 14.06 -0.26 -1.80
N GLU A 16 15.20 -0.46 -2.46
CA GLU A 16 15.28 -1.47 -3.50
C GLU A 16 14.91 -2.85 -2.93
N LYS A 17 13.95 -3.53 -3.57
CA LYS A 17 13.48 -4.89 -3.25
C LYS A 17 12.74 -5.03 -1.92
N ARG A 18 12.55 -3.98 -1.11
CA ARG A 18 11.87 -4.10 0.18
C ARG A 18 11.23 -2.79 0.67
N ILE A 19 10.18 -2.94 1.46
CA ILE A 19 9.46 -1.85 2.11
C ILE A 19 9.58 -2.02 3.62
N LYS A 20 9.96 -0.95 4.30
CA LYS A 20 9.93 -0.89 5.76
C LYS A 20 8.52 -0.53 6.22
N ILE A 21 7.93 -1.37 7.04
CA ILE A 21 6.71 -1.06 7.78
C ILE A 21 7.15 -0.63 9.17
N VAL A 22 6.94 0.63 9.50
CA VAL A 22 7.34 1.24 10.76
C VAL A 22 6.25 2.18 11.26
N SER A 23 6.15 2.31 12.57
CA SER A 23 5.27 3.31 13.17
C SER A 23 5.85 4.72 12.97
N THR A 24 4.99 5.71 12.75
CA THR A 24 5.36 7.11 12.69
C THR A 24 4.87 7.85 13.94
N ASP A 25 5.27 9.11 14.09
CA ASP A 25 4.83 9.95 15.20
C ASP A 25 3.31 10.15 15.23
N THR A 26 2.67 10.13 14.07
CA THR A 26 1.24 10.39 13.88
C THR A 26 0.41 9.12 13.61
N TRP A 27 1.06 7.97 13.44
CA TRP A 27 0.38 6.71 13.14
C TRP A 27 1.16 5.50 13.63
N GLN A 28 0.46 4.51 14.22
CA GLN A 28 1.09 3.34 14.81
C GLN A 28 0.72 2.07 14.06
N VAL A 29 1.70 1.23 13.76
CA VAL A 29 1.47 -0.10 13.19
C VAL A 29 0.68 -0.92 14.20
N LYS A 30 -0.45 -1.48 13.76
CA LYS A 30 -1.28 -2.34 14.62
C LYS A 30 -0.46 -3.57 15.05
N SER A 31 -0.26 -3.69 16.37
CA SER A 31 0.63 -4.62 17.10
C SER A 31 2.11 -4.25 17.20
N ARG A 32 2.53 -3.01 16.87
CA ARG A 32 3.88 -2.45 17.09
C ARG A 32 5.04 -3.33 16.60
N ARG A 33 4.87 -4.04 15.48
CA ARG A 33 5.95 -4.83 14.89
C ARG A 33 6.43 -4.15 13.63
N ASP A 34 7.59 -3.54 13.74
CA ASP A 34 8.32 -3.10 12.56
C ASP A 34 8.70 -4.34 11.74
N ALA A 35 8.55 -4.25 10.42
CA ALA A 35 8.76 -5.39 9.54
C ALA A 35 9.30 -4.93 8.19
N TRP A 36 10.05 -5.82 7.53
CA TRP A 36 10.43 -5.67 6.13
C TRP A 36 9.54 -6.55 5.27
N VAL A 37 8.98 -5.97 4.21
CA VAL A 37 8.17 -6.70 3.22
C VAL A 37 8.89 -6.66 1.89
N PRO A 38 9.15 -7.80 1.23
CA PRO A 38 9.80 -7.82 -0.07
C PRO A 38 8.90 -7.20 -1.15
N ILE A 39 9.54 -6.56 -2.14
CA ILE A 39 8.91 -6.05 -3.36
C ILE A 39 9.19 -7.06 -4.47
N SER A 40 8.17 -7.46 -5.23
CA SER A 40 8.39 -8.32 -6.39
C SER A 40 9.19 -7.58 -7.48
N PRO A 41 10.00 -8.27 -8.29
CA PRO A 41 10.75 -7.61 -9.37
C PRO A 41 9.85 -6.76 -10.28
N LYS A 42 8.65 -7.28 -10.60
CA LYS A 42 7.69 -6.56 -11.43
C LYS A 42 7.19 -5.26 -10.77
N LEU A 43 6.90 -5.27 -9.47
CA LEU A 43 6.49 -4.05 -8.77
C LEU A 43 7.66 -3.06 -8.65
N GLN A 44 8.89 -3.55 -8.48
CA GLN A 44 10.08 -2.69 -8.45
C GLN A 44 10.29 -1.97 -9.79
N GLU A 45 10.11 -2.66 -10.91
CA GLU A 45 10.18 -2.06 -12.25
C GLU A 45 9.16 -0.93 -12.42
N GLU A 46 7.91 -1.12 -11.95
CA GLU A 46 6.88 -0.10 -12.03
C GLU A 46 7.20 1.10 -11.14
N ILE A 47 7.59 0.87 -9.88
CA ILE A 47 7.98 1.93 -8.94
C ILE A 47 9.12 2.78 -9.52
N ASN A 48 10.09 2.16 -10.18
CA ASN A 48 11.22 2.87 -10.79
C ASN A 48 10.83 3.76 -11.98
N ARG A 49 9.64 3.57 -12.56
CA ARG A 49 9.11 4.39 -13.67
C ARG A 49 8.29 5.58 -13.19
N TRP A 50 7.86 5.61 -11.93
CA TRP A 50 7.00 6.67 -11.42
C TRP A 50 7.79 7.95 -11.18
N ASN A 51 7.25 9.08 -11.66
CA ASN A 51 7.75 10.39 -11.29
C ASN A 51 7.23 10.76 -9.90
N ARG A 52 8.13 10.87 -8.93
CA ARG A 52 7.83 11.14 -7.52
C ARG A 52 8.47 12.41 -6.96
N GLU A 53 8.93 13.34 -7.83
CA GLU A 53 9.70 14.52 -7.44
C GLU A 53 9.00 15.47 -6.45
N ARG A 54 7.67 15.33 -6.25
CA ARG A 54 6.88 16.12 -5.29
C ARG A 54 6.10 15.28 -4.29
N GLU A 55 6.33 13.97 -4.30
CA GLU A 55 5.58 13.04 -3.48
C GLU A 55 6.33 12.76 -2.19
N THR A 56 5.63 12.85 -1.07
CA THR A 56 6.16 12.37 0.21
C THR A 56 5.61 10.99 0.55
N TRP A 57 4.36 10.72 0.21
CA TRP A 57 3.70 9.43 0.40
C TRP A 57 3.66 8.62 -0.90
N VAL A 58 3.64 7.29 -0.80
CA VAL A 58 3.52 6.43 -1.99
C VAL A 58 2.18 6.61 -2.71
N LEU A 59 1.14 6.97 -1.96
CA LEU A 59 -0.20 7.30 -2.48
C LEU A 59 -0.42 8.81 -2.51
N ASP A 60 0.61 9.60 -2.78
CA ASP A 60 0.51 11.04 -3.01
C ASP A 60 0.06 11.28 -4.47
N LYS A 61 -0.39 12.50 -4.77
CA LYS A 61 -0.76 12.93 -6.14
C LYS A 61 0.12 14.08 -6.65
N GLY A 62 1.29 14.27 -6.03
CA GLY A 62 2.25 15.31 -6.34
C GLY A 62 2.04 16.63 -5.59
N ASP A 63 1.27 16.62 -4.50
CA ASP A 63 1.03 17.79 -3.65
C ASP A 63 1.72 17.71 -2.28
N GLY A 64 2.51 16.67 -2.05
CA GLY A 64 3.23 16.46 -0.80
C GLY A 64 2.27 16.17 0.34
N LYS A 65 1.14 15.50 0.09
CA LYS A 65 0.16 15.08 1.09
C LYS A 65 -0.38 13.69 0.77
N ARG A 66 -0.93 13.01 1.78
CA ARG A 66 -1.69 11.77 1.54
C ARG A 66 -2.90 12.08 0.67
N HIS A 67 -3.08 11.34 -0.42
CA HIS A 67 -4.23 11.50 -1.30
C HIS A 67 -5.56 11.23 -0.57
N TRP A 68 -5.58 10.23 0.31
CA TRP A 68 -6.70 9.95 1.21
C TRP A 68 -6.36 10.32 2.65
N ALA A 69 -7.28 10.98 3.34
CA ALA A 69 -7.14 11.30 4.76
C ALA A 69 -7.39 10.05 5.62
N HIS A 70 -8.29 9.18 5.15
CA HIS A 70 -8.81 8.06 5.93
C HIS A 70 -8.84 6.74 5.15
N LEU A 71 -8.74 5.62 5.89
CA LEU A 71 -8.70 4.28 5.30
C LEU A 71 -9.99 3.86 4.59
N ASN A 72 -11.14 4.41 5.00
CA ASN A 72 -12.43 4.15 4.36
C ASN A 72 -12.47 4.68 2.92
N GLU A 73 -11.82 5.81 2.64
CA GLU A 73 -11.74 6.40 1.30
C GLU A 73 -10.92 5.50 0.37
N LEU A 74 -9.72 5.09 0.80
CA LEU A 74 -8.92 4.09 0.09
C LEU A 74 -9.70 2.77 -0.11
N THR A 75 -10.45 2.34 0.90
CA THR A 75 -11.29 1.13 0.79
C THR A 75 -12.39 1.29 -0.26
N ALA A 76 -12.99 2.47 -0.38
CA ALA A 76 -14.01 2.76 -1.38
C ALA A 76 -13.41 2.77 -2.79
N SER A 77 -12.26 3.38 -3.00
CA SER A 77 -11.54 3.34 -4.28
C SER A 77 -11.16 1.91 -4.69
N MET A 78 -10.66 1.10 -3.77
CA MET A 78 -10.38 -0.32 -4.03
C MET A 78 -11.64 -1.11 -4.35
N ARG A 79 -12.78 -0.80 -3.70
CA ARG A 79 -14.06 -1.42 -4.01
C ARG A 79 -14.51 -1.11 -5.44
N PHE A 80 -14.35 0.14 -5.87
CA PHE A 80 -14.66 0.53 -7.24
C PHE A 80 -13.87 -0.31 -8.24
N ILE A 81 -12.55 -0.41 -8.07
CA ILE A 81 -11.69 -1.23 -8.94
C ILE A 81 -12.09 -2.70 -8.90
N GLN A 82 -12.35 -3.26 -7.71
CA GLN A 82 -12.82 -4.63 -7.55
C GLN A 82 -14.10 -4.89 -8.37
N THR A 83 -15.07 -3.98 -8.33
CA THR A 83 -16.30 -4.07 -9.14
C THR A 83 -16.02 -3.97 -10.64
N GLN A 84 -15.11 -3.08 -11.06
CA GLN A 84 -14.73 -2.95 -12.48
C GLN A 84 -14.04 -4.21 -13.02
N CYS A 85 -13.34 -4.95 -12.17
CA CYS A 85 -12.73 -6.23 -12.51
C CYS A 85 -13.67 -7.44 -12.35
N ASP A 86 -14.99 -7.22 -12.12
CA ASP A 86 -16.01 -8.24 -11.79
C ASP A 86 -15.58 -9.23 -10.68
N CYS A 87 -14.73 -8.75 -9.77
CA CYS A 87 -14.23 -9.54 -8.66
C CYS A 87 -15.23 -9.50 -7.50
N ARG A 88 -15.98 -10.59 -7.27
CA ARG A 88 -16.93 -10.68 -6.15
C ARG A 88 -16.23 -11.20 -4.90
N GLY A 89 -16.59 -10.70 -3.72
CA GLY A 89 -16.02 -11.22 -2.48
C GLY A 89 -15.94 -10.23 -1.31
N PRO A 90 -15.16 -10.57 -0.26
CA PRO A 90 -15.13 -9.85 1.01
C PRO A 90 -14.53 -8.43 0.89
N LYS A 91 -14.40 -7.73 2.03
CA LYS A 91 -13.85 -6.35 2.11
C LYS A 91 -12.58 -6.20 1.23
N PRO A 92 -12.52 -5.20 0.31
CA PRO A 92 -11.54 -5.16 -0.79
C PRO A 92 -10.08 -5.33 -0.35
N LEU A 93 -9.64 -4.53 0.63
CA LEU A 93 -8.26 -4.57 1.13
C LEU A 93 -7.92 -5.88 1.85
N HIS A 94 -8.90 -6.51 2.50
CA HIS A 94 -8.69 -7.80 3.15
C HIS A 94 -8.65 -8.93 2.12
N GLY A 95 -9.59 -8.93 1.17
CA GLY A 95 -9.65 -9.90 0.09
C GLY A 95 -8.39 -9.89 -0.77
N PHE A 96 -7.92 -8.69 -1.17
CA PHE A 96 -6.69 -8.56 -1.92
C PHE A 96 -5.48 -9.13 -1.17
N ARG A 97 -5.33 -8.79 0.11
CA ARG A 97 -4.24 -9.31 0.93
C ARG A 97 -4.30 -10.82 1.10
N ALA A 98 -5.49 -11.38 1.30
CA ALA A 98 -5.68 -12.82 1.39
C ALA A 98 -5.34 -13.52 0.07
N GLY A 99 -5.80 -12.96 -1.07
CA GLY A 99 -5.49 -13.47 -2.40
C GLY A 99 -3.99 -13.52 -2.67
N VAL A 100 -3.28 -12.42 -2.44
CA VAL A 100 -1.81 -12.37 -2.60
C VAL A 100 -1.12 -13.39 -1.69
N ALA A 101 -1.55 -13.51 -0.43
CA ALA A 101 -0.96 -14.49 0.48
C ALA A 101 -1.17 -15.93 -0.01
N THR A 102 -2.34 -16.26 -0.56
CA THR A 102 -2.62 -17.57 -1.15
C THR A 102 -1.75 -17.83 -2.38
N GLU A 103 -1.60 -16.87 -3.29
CA GLU A 103 -0.76 -17.05 -4.49
C GLU A 103 0.73 -17.19 -4.15
N LEU A 104 1.22 -16.54 -3.09
CA LEU A 104 2.61 -16.67 -2.64
C LEU A 104 2.90 -17.99 -1.92
N LEU A 105 1.87 -18.75 -1.50
CA LEU A 105 2.02 -20.06 -0.87
C LEU A 105 1.95 -21.22 -1.88
N ARG A 106 1.68 -20.93 -3.15
CA ARG A 106 1.69 -21.90 -4.25
C ARG A 106 3.09 -22.03 -4.84
#